data_AF-A0A0G4M9V0-F1
#
_entry.id   AF-A0A0G4M9V0-F1
#
_cell.length_a   1.000
_cell.length_b   1.000
_cell.length_c   1.000
_cell.angle_alpha   90.00
_cell.angle_beta   90.00
_cell.angle_gamma   90.00
#
_symmetry.space_group_name_H-M   'P 1'
#
loop_
_entity.id
_entity.type
_entity.pdbx_description
1 polymer ?
#
loop_
_entity_poly.entity_id
_entity_poly.type
_entity_poly.pdbx_seq_one_letter_code
_entity_poly.pdbx_strand_id
1 'polypeptide(L)'
;SYDERVKVLLEREKQLGHQRLENSLLEQALALKKEFTSEVRKRVEDERDGRLGKLNDLSAAVADLEKLTVGWNDVVDTNQRTQQLHVAVEAVRASLESGSAHPRPFVRELVALKEIAADDAVVNAAIASINPSAYQRGLSTSAQLVDRFRTVAGEVRKASLLPDDAGVASHASSWALSKVMFKKQGLATGDDVESILTRTQTYLEEGDLDAAAREMNGLQGWAKTLSKDWLGEVRKV
;
A
#
# COMPACT_ATOMS: atom_id res chain seq x y z
N SER A 1 35.12 75.23 89.97
CA SER A 1 36.56 75.13 89.64
C SER A 1 36.74 75.16 88.12
N TYR A 2 37.88 75.62 87.59
CA TYR A 2 38.20 75.55 86.15
C TYR A 2 38.13 74.08 85.65
N ASP A 3 38.48 73.14 86.52
CA ASP A 3 38.41 71.68 86.26
C ASP A 3 37.00 71.15 85.97
N GLU A 4 35.95 71.71 86.59
CA GLU A 4 34.57 71.26 86.33
C GLU A 4 34.10 71.66 84.93
N ARG A 5 34.47 72.85 84.46
CA ARG A 5 34.16 73.29 83.09
C ARG A 5 34.91 72.45 82.06
N VAL A 6 36.17 72.11 82.33
CA VAL A 6 36.96 71.23 81.46
C VAL A 6 36.34 69.83 81.40
N LYS A 7 35.91 69.25 82.52
CA LYS A 7 35.20 67.96 82.55
C LYS A 7 33.91 67.97 81.72
N VAL A 8 33.06 68.98 81.91
CA VAL A 8 31.79 69.10 81.18
C VAL A 8 32.03 69.26 79.67
N LEU A 9 33.05 70.03 79.27
CA LEU A 9 33.43 70.16 77.86
C LEU A 9 33.93 68.83 77.28
N LEU A 10 34.74 68.08 78.04
CA LEU A 10 35.26 66.76 77.65
C LEU A 10 34.16 65.71 77.49
N GLU A 11 33.16 65.70 78.39
CA GLU A 11 31.99 64.83 78.29
C GLU A 11 31.12 65.17 77.09
N ARG A 12 30.94 66.47 76.80
CA ARG A 12 30.18 66.94 75.65
C ARG A 12 30.88 66.62 74.32
N GLU A 13 32.20 66.78 74.26
CA GLU A 13 33.05 66.34 73.15
C GLU A 13 32.93 64.83 72.93
N LYS A 14 33.01 64.02 74.00
CA LYS A 14 32.81 62.56 73.92
C LYS A 14 31.43 62.19 73.40
N GLN A 15 30.36 62.83 73.89
CA GLN A 15 29.00 62.59 73.42
C GLN A 15 28.83 62.97 71.95
N LEU A 16 29.34 64.14 71.52
CA LEU A 16 29.31 64.56 70.13
C LEU A 16 30.11 63.62 69.23
N GLY A 17 31.28 63.17 69.69
CA GLY A 17 32.08 62.16 69.00
C GLY A 17 31.35 60.82 68.86
N HIS A 18 30.66 60.38 69.93
CA HIS A 18 29.87 59.15 69.91
C HIS A 18 28.68 59.25 68.96
N GLN A 19 27.93 60.36 68.99
CA GLN A 19 26.82 60.61 68.06
C GLN A 19 27.28 60.69 66.61
N ARG A 20 28.44 61.31 66.34
CA ARG A 20 29.03 61.34 64.99
C ARG A 20 29.42 59.95 64.51
N LEU A 21 30.00 59.13 65.39
CA LEU A 21 30.34 57.74 65.08
C LEU A 21 29.08 56.92 64.79
N GLU A 22 28.04 57.04 65.62
CA GLU A 22 26.77 56.33 65.46
C GLU A 22 26.08 56.71 64.14
N ASN A 23 26.01 58.01 63.82
CA ASN A 23 25.50 58.47 62.53
C ASN A 23 26.31 57.93 61.35
N SER A 24 27.65 57.94 61.44
CA SER A 24 28.52 57.37 60.40
C SER A 24 28.29 55.86 60.20
N LEU A 25 28.12 55.10 61.29
CA LEU A 25 27.82 53.67 61.23
C LEU A 25 26.43 53.40 60.63
N LEU A 26 25.43 54.23 60.95
CA LEU A 26 24.10 54.15 60.36
C LEU A 26 24.11 54.47 58.86
N GLU A 27 24.85 55.50 58.45
CA GLU A 27 25.04 55.84 57.03
C GLU A 27 25.71 54.71 56.26
N GLN A 28 26.76 54.10 56.83
CA GLN A 28 27.43 52.93 56.26
C GLN A 28 26.48 51.73 56.17
N ALA A 29 25.72 51.44 57.21
CA ALA A 29 24.75 50.34 57.22
C ALA A 29 23.63 50.55 56.18
N LEU A 30 23.16 51.79 56.02
CA LEU A 30 22.18 52.15 54.99
C LEU A 30 22.77 52.02 53.57
N ALA A 31 24.03 52.40 53.37
CA ALA A 31 24.74 52.24 52.11
C ALA A 31 24.89 50.75 51.74
N LEU A 32 25.40 49.93 52.66
CA LEU A 32 25.52 48.48 52.51
C LEU A 32 24.16 47.82 52.22
N LYS A 33 23.10 48.22 52.93
CA LYS A 33 21.74 47.69 52.69
C LYS A 33 21.24 48.04 51.28
N LYS A 34 21.47 49.28 50.83
CA LYS A 34 21.08 49.70 49.47
C LYS A 34 21.84 48.92 48.40
N GLU A 35 23.14 48.76 48.57
CA GLU A 35 23.99 48.00 47.65
C GLU A 35 23.56 46.53 47.59
N PHE A 36 23.38 45.89 48.74
CA PHE A 36 22.89 44.51 48.81
C PHE A 36 21.51 44.35 48.16
N THR A 37 20.58 45.28 48.40
CA THR A 37 19.24 45.23 47.79
C THR A 37 19.31 45.38 46.28
N SER A 38 20.19 46.26 45.77
CA SER A 38 20.44 46.43 44.35
C SER A 38 21.05 45.18 43.72
N GLU A 39 22.00 44.54 44.40
CA GLU A 39 22.66 43.32 43.94
C GLU A 39 21.67 42.15 43.87
N VAL A 40 20.87 41.95 44.93
CA VAL A 40 19.82 40.93 44.95
C VAL A 40 18.84 41.16 43.81
N ARG A 41 18.38 42.40 43.61
CA ARG A 41 17.49 42.73 42.49
C ARG A 41 18.11 42.38 41.15
N LYS A 42 19.39 42.73 40.94
CA LYS A 42 20.10 42.43 39.69
C LYS A 42 20.21 40.93 39.46
N ARG A 43 20.62 40.14 40.46
CA ARG A 43 20.70 38.68 40.34
C ARG A 43 19.35 38.03 40.05
N VAL A 44 18.27 38.55 40.64
CA VAL A 44 16.90 38.06 40.40
C VAL A 44 16.42 38.39 38.98
N GLU A 45 16.73 39.58 38.46
CA GLU A 45 16.43 39.96 37.07
C GLU A 45 17.23 39.08 36.09
N ASP A 46 18.54 38.92 36.32
CA ASP A 46 19.42 38.06 35.50
C ASP A 46 18.92 36.60 35.49
N GLU A 47 18.49 36.07 36.65
CA GLU A 47 17.93 34.72 36.74
C GLU A 47 16.56 34.62 36.05
N ARG A 48 15.71 35.66 36.16
CA ARG A 48 14.42 35.72 35.46
C ARG A 48 14.61 35.70 33.95
N ASP A 49 15.52 36.52 33.43
CA ASP A 49 15.78 36.60 32.00
C ASP A 49 16.36 35.28 31.48
N GLY A 50 17.27 34.66 32.24
CA GLY A 50 17.79 33.33 31.92
C GLY A 50 16.72 32.24 31.92
N ARG A 51 15.79 32.27 32.89
CA ARG A 51 14.65 31.33 32.94
C ARG A 51 13.65 31.57 31.80
N LEU A 52 13.36 32.83 31.46
CA LEU A 52 12.50 33.20 30.34
C LEU A 52 13.06 32.72 28.99
N GLY A 53 14.37 32.87 28.79
CA GLY A 53 15.05 32.30 27.61
C GLY A 53 14.85 30.79 27.51
N LYS A 54 15.11 30.06 28.59
CA LYS A 54 14.88 28.60 28.63
C LYS A 54 13.42 28.20 28.40
N LEU A 55 12.47 28.97 28.89
CA LEU A 55 11.04 28.72 28.64
C LEU A 55 10.67 28.93 27.17
N ASN A 56 11.25 29.95 26.52
CA ASN A 56 11.05 30.18 25.09
C ASN A 56 11.66 29.04 24.27
N ASP A 57 12.87 28.60 24.60
CA ASP A 57 13.53 27.46 23.94
C ASP A 57 12.72 26.18 24.11
N LEU A 58 12.21 25.92 25.32
CA LEU A 58 11.36 24.76 25.59
C LEU A 58 10.05 24.83 24.81
N SER A 59 9.43 26.01 24.76
CA SER A 59 8.20 26.22 23.99
C SER A 59 8.42 25.99 22.49
N ALA A 60 9.56 26.42 21.95
CA ALA A 60 9.93 26.18 20.56
C ALA A 60 10.15 24.69 20.28
N ALA A 61 10.89 23.99 21.17
CA ALA A 61 11.13 22.56 21.06
C ALA A 61 9.83 21.73 21.12
N VAL A 62 8.89 22.10 21.99
CA VAL A 62 7.56 21.46 22.06
C VAL A 62 6.79 21.68 20.76
N ALA A 63 6.76 22.92 20.24
CA ALA A 63 6.07 23.22 18.98
C ALA A 63 6.67 22.46 17.77
N ASP A 64 7.99 22.26 17.74
CA ASP A 64 8.62 21.47 16.70
C ASP A 64 8.33 19.97 16.85
N LEU A 65 8.28 19.45 18.08
CA LEU A 65 7.89 18.06 18.36
C LEU A 65 6.43 17.80 17.97
N GLU A 66 5.53 18.75 18.21
CA GLU A 66 4.14 18.70 17.75
C GLU A 66 4.06 18.60 16.22
N LYS A 67 4.80 19.44 15.49
CA LYS A 67 4.85 19.38 14.01
C LYS A 67 5.38 18.04 13.50
N LEU A 68 6.46 17.53 14.11
CA LEU A 68 7.04 16.24 13.73
C LEU A 68 6.06 15.10 14.00
N THR A 69 5.32 15.14 15.11
CA THR A 69 4.33 14.12 15.47
C THR A 69 3.15 14.11 14.51
N VAL A 70 2.65 15.28 14.11
CA VAL A 70 1.58 15.40 13.09
C VAL A 70 2.07 14.85 11.75
N GLY A 71 3.25 15.25 11.28
CA GLY A 71 3.79 14.74 10.02
C GLY A 71 4.06 13.23 10.03
N TRP A 72 4.41 12.66 11.20
CA TRP A 72 4.57 11.21 11.34
C TRP A 72 3.25 10.45 11.20
N ASN A 73 2.14 10.98 11.74
CA ASN A 73 0.83 10.35 11.60
C ASN A 73 0.43 10.20 10.13
N ASP A 74 0.69 11.21 9.29
CA ASP A 74 0.40 11.15 7.84
C ASP A 74 1.23 10.06 7.14
N VAL A 75 2.50 9.92 7.51
CA VAL A 75 3.38 8.88 6.97
C VAL A 75 2.93 7.48 7.41
N VAL A 76 2.53 7.33 8.67
CA VAL A 76 2.00 6.06 9.20
C VAL A 76 0.69 5.69 8.49
N ASP A 77 -0.23 6.64 8.32
CA ASP A 77 -1.49 6.42 7.60
C ASP A 77 -1.26 6.00 6.14
N THR A 78 -0.35 6.70 5.46
CA THR A 78 0.04 6.36 4.08
C THR A 78 0.65 4.96 3.99
N ASN A 79 1.52 4.59 4.95
CA ASN A 79 2.12 3.26 4.98
C ASN A 79 1.08 2.18 5.24
N GLN A 80 0.18 2.40 6.20
CA GLN A 80 -0.92 1.49 6.51
C GLN A 80 -1.83 1.29 5.31
N ARG A 81 -2.22 2.37 4.62
CA ARG A 81 -3.04 2.28 3.40
C ARG A 81 -2.34 1.54 2.28
N THR A 82 -1.04 1.75 2.10
CA THR A 82 -0.22 1.03 1.12
C THR A 82 -0.20 -0.48 1.41
N GLN A 83 -0.02 -0.87 2.69
CA GLN A 83 -0.05 -2.27 3.10
C GLN A 83 -1.44 -2.90 2.87
N GLN A 84 -2.51 -2.19 3.23
CA GLN A 84 -3.88 -2.65 3.00
C GLN A 84 -4.15 -2.84 1.50
N LEU A 85 -3.71 -1.90 0.67
CA LEU A 85 -3.85 -2.00 -0.79
C LEU A 85 -3.09 -3.21 -1.32
N HIS A 86 -1.86 -3.43 -0.85
CA HIS A 86 -1.07 -4.58 -1.23
C HIS A 86 -1.76 -5.91 -0.88
N VAL A 87 -2.31 -6.02 0.34
CA VAL A 87 -3.08 -7.20 0.77
C VAL A 87 -4.34 -7.40 -0.09
N ALA A 88 -5.04 -6.31 -0.43
CA ALA A 88 -6.23 -6.39 -1.28
C ALA A 88 -5.89 -6.85 -2.71
N VAL A 89 -4.80 -6.36 -3.29
CA VAL A 89 -4.29 -6.82 -4.59
C VAL A 89 -3.90 -8.29 -4.52
N GLU A 90 -3.22 -8.72 -3.46
CA GLU A 90 -2.83 -10.11 -3.26
C GLU A 90 -4.07 -11.01 -3.08
N ALA A 91 -5.14 -10.53 -2.44
CA ALA A 91 -6.40 -11.25 -2.35
C ALA A 91 -7.05 -11.46 -3.74
N VAL A 92 -7.05 -10.42 -4.60
CA VAL A 92 -7.51 -10.55 -5.99
C VAL A 92 -6.66 -11.58 -6.74
N ARG A 93 -5.32 -11.49 -6.62
CA ARG A 93 -4.39 -12.44 -7.25
C ARG A 93 -4.63 -13.87 -6.78
N ALA A 94 -4.73 -14.09 -5.47
CA ALA A 94 -5.00 -15.39 -4.90
C ALA A 94 -6.36 -15.95 -5.36
N SER A 95 -7.37 -15.10 -5.56
CA SER A 95 -8.65 -15.53 -6.13
C SER A 95 -8.51 -16.01 -7.58
N LEU A 96 -7.70 -15.31 -8.39
CA LEU A 96 -7.43 -15.68 -9.79
C LEU A 96 -6.58 -16.96 -9.90
N GLU A 97 -5.60 -17.12 -9.03
CA GLU A 97 -4.70 -18.29 -9.00
C GLU A 97 -5.31 -19.49 -8.25
N SER A 98 -6.45 -19.31 -7.57
CA SER A 98 -7.07 -20.37 -6.80
C SER A 98 -7.36 -21.58 -7.69
N GLY A 99 -6.69 -22.71 -7.39
CA GLY A 99 -6.74 -23.97 -8.16
C GLY A 99 -8.08 -24.71 -8.11
N SER A 100 -9.20 -24.00 -8.04
CA SER A 100 -10.53 -24.59 -8.27
C SER A 100 -10.62 -25.19 -9.66
N ALA A 101 -11.47 -26.19 -9.84
CA ALA A 101 -11.76 -26.75 -11.16
C ALA A 101 -12.46 -25.76 -12.11
N HIS A 102 -13.07 -24.69 -11.58
CA HIS A 102 -13.81 -23.70 -12.36
C HIS A 102 -13.40 -22.27 -11.98
N PRO A 103 -13.46 -21.31 -12.92
CA PRO A 103 -13.29 -19.90 -12.64
C PRO A 103 -14.26 -19.43 -11.55
N ARG A 104 -13.77 -18.64 -10.60
CA ARG A 104 -14.58 -18.07 -9.52
C ARG A 104 -14.72 -16.56 -9.68
N PRO A 105 -15.92 -15.99 -9.42
CA PRO A 105 -16.10 -14.56 -9.34
C PRO A 105 -15.22 -13.96 -8.22
N PHE A 106 -14.63 -12.79 -8.48
CA PHE A 106 -13.77 -12.06 -7.53
C PHE A 106 -14.28 -10.64 -7.26
N VAL A 107 -15.61 -10.48 -7.29
CA VAL A 107 -16.30 -9.20 -7.08
C VAL A 107 -16.00 -8.64 -5.70
N ARG A 108 -15.96 -9.50 -4.67
CA ARG A 108 -15.79 -9.06 -3.28
C ARG A 108 -14.41 -8.46 -3.06
N GLU A 109 -13.40 -9.10 -3.65
CA GLU A 109 -12.00 -8.70 -3.61
C GLU A 109 -11.81 -7.36 -4.34
N LEU A 110 -12.47 -7.17 -5.50
CA LEU A 110 -12.46 -5.87 -6.20
C LEU A 110 -13.18 -4.76 -5.44
N VAL A 111 -14.30 -5.07 -4.77
CA VAL A 111 -15.02 -4.08 -3.94
C VAL A 111 -14.14 -3.68 -2.76
N ALA A 112 -13.51 -4.63 -2.07
CA ALA A 112 -12.58 -4.34 -0.99
C ALA A 112 -11.37 -3.50 -1.46
N LEU A 113 -10.82 -3.83 -2.63
CA LEU A 113 -9.75 -3.04 -3.25
C LEU A 113 -10.19 -1.60 -3.51
N LYS A 114 -11.41 -1.41 -4.03
CA LYS A 114 -11.97 -0.08 -4.28
C LYS A 114 -12.19 0.71 -2.98
N GLU A 115 -12.68 0.07 -1.93
CA GLU A 115 -12.90 0.71 -0.63
C GLU A 115 -11.58 1.18 0.00
N ILE A 116 -10.53 0.36 -0.05
CA ILE A 116 -9.20 0.69 0.47
C ILE A 116 -8.52 1.78 -0.38
N ALA A 117 -8.70 1.71 -1.70
CA ALA A 117 -8.17 2.70 -2.62
C ALA A 117 -8.89 4.05 -2.54
N ALA A 118 -10.09 4.12 -1.94
CA ALA A 118 -10.92 5.33 -1.85
C ALA A 118 -10.97 6.08 -3.21
N ASP A 119 -10.56 7.36 -3.23
CA ASP A 119 -10.58 8.22 -4.43
C ASP A 119 -9.30 8.16 -5.27
N ASP A 120 -8.49 7.09 -5.17
CA ASP A 120 -7.33 6.93 -6.04
C ASP A 120 -7.77 6.80 -7.51
N ALA A 121 -7.44 7.81 -8.31
CA ALA A 121 -7.87 7.89 -9.71
C ALA A 121 -7.27 6.77 -10.57
N VAL A 122 -6.05 6.31 -10.25
CA VAL A 122 -5.35 5.27 -11.01
C VAL A 122 -5.99 3.91 -10.73
N VAL A 123 -6.25 3.58 -9.46
CA VAL A 123 -6.92 2.33 -9.09
C VAL A 123 -8.34 2.30 -9.66
N ASN A 124 -9.08 3.40 -9.56
CA ASN A 124 -10.44 3.48 -10.10
C ASN A 124 -10.47 3.32 -11.63
N ALA A 125 -9.52 3.94 -12.35
CA ALA A 125 -9.38 3.77 -13.80
C ALA A 125 -9.00 2.32 -14.18
N ALA A 126 -8.10 1.69 -13.41
CA ALA A 126 -7.73 0.29 -13.61
C ALA A 126 -8.94 -0.63 -13.43
N ILE A 127 -9.69 -0.49 -12.34
CA ILE A 127 -10.92 -1.27 -12.10
C ILE A 127 -11.95 -1.05 -13.22
N ALA A 128 -12.13 0.20 -13.68
CA ALA A 128 -13.07 0.54 -14.75
C ALA A 128 -12.67 -0.05 -16.12
N SER A 129 -11.37 -0.31 -16.34
CA SER A 129 -10.88 -0.93 -17.57
C SER A 129 -11.19 -2.43 -17.65
N ILE A 130 -11.47 -3.09 -16.52
CA ILE A 130 -11.76 -4.52 -16.46
C ILE A 130 -13.18 -4.77 -16.95
N ASN A 131 -13.33 -5.69 -17.91
CA ASN A 131 -14.64 -6.09 -18.41
C ASN A 131 -15.50 -6.70 -17.27
N PRO A 132 -16.76 -6.27 -17.06
CA PRO A 132 -17.60 -6.79 -15.99
C PRO A 132 -17.78 -8.32 -15.96
N SER A 133 -17.74 -8.96 -17.12
CA SER A 133 -17.84 -10.41 -17.21
C SER A 133 -16.66 -11.14 -16.58
N ALA A 134 -15.47 -10.52 -16.53
CA ALA A 134 -14.26 -11.13 -15.97
C ALA A 134 -14.39 -11.33 -14.45
N TYR A 135 -14.79 -10.30 -13.70
CA TYR A 135 -14.94 -10.41 -12.26
C TYR A 135 -16.26 -11.06 -11.81
N GLN A 136 -17.30 -11.05 -12.65
CA GLN A 136 -18.58 -11.70 -12.34
C GLN A 136 -18.57 -13.21 -12.60
N ARG A 137 -17.80 -13.68 -13.58
CA ARG A 137 -17.73 -15.12 -13.93
C ARG A 137 -16.41 -15.76 -13.57
N GLY A 138 -15.38 -14.97 -13.29
CA GLY A 138 -14.01 -15.43 -13.13
C GLY A 138 -13.27 -15.55 -14.45
N LEU A 139 -11.95 -15.66 -14.35
CA LEU A 139 -11.05 -15.95 -15.47
C LEU A 139 -10.49 -17.36 -15.33
N SER A 140 -10.34 -18.05 -16.46
CA SER A 140 -9.74 -19.38 -16.48
C SER A 140 -8.21 -19.25 -16.37
N THR A 141 -7.58 -20.05 -15.51
CA THR A 141 -6.12 -20.13 -15.47
C THR A 141 -5.59 -20.86 -16.70
N SER A 142 -4.31 -20.65 -17.05
CA SER A 142 -3.68 -21.38 -18.16
C SER A 142 -3.83 -22.91 -18.01
N ALA A 143 -3.67 -23.43 -16.79
CA ALA A 143 -3.88 -24.84 -16.50
C ALA A 143 -5.32 -25.32 -16.76
N GLN A 144 -6.32 -24.51 -16.38
CA GLN A 144 -7.74 -24.81 -16.66
C GLN A 144 -8.04 -24.77 -18.16
N LEU A 145 -7.47 -23.82 -18.89
CA LEU A 145 -7.62 -23.72 -20.35
C LEU A 145 -7.03 -24.94 -21.06
N VAL A 146 -5.86 -25.42 -20.62
CA VAL A 146 -5.22 -26.63 -21.14
C VAL A 146 -6.06 -27.87 -20.84
N ASP A 147 -6.58 -28.01 -19.62
CA ASP A 147 -7.40 -29.17 -19.27
C ASP A 147 -8.71 -29.20 -20.07
N ARG A 148 -9.39 -28.04 -20.16
CA ARG A 148 -10.60 -27.90 -20.98
C ARG A 148 -10.32 -28.14 -22.46
N PHE A 149 -9.15 -27.72 -22.96
CA PHE A 149 -8.74 -27.98 -24.34
C PHE A 149 -8.71 -29.48 -24.64
N ARG A 150 -8.25 -30.34 -23.71
CA ARG A 150 -8.22 -31.80 -23.93
C ARG A 150 -9.62 -32.37 -24.20
N THR A 151 -10.62 -31.89 -23.46
CA THR A 151 -12.02 -32.27 -23.69
C THR A 151 -12.52 -31.77 -25.04
N VAL A 152 -12.28 -30.49 -25.36
CA VAL A 152 -12.70 -29.87 -26.62
C VAL A 152 -12.04 -30.56 -27.82
N ALA A 153 -10.74 -30.86 -27.74
CA ALA A 153 -10.00 -31.57 -28.77
C ALA A 153 -10.55 -32.99 -29.01
N GLY A 154 -11.03 -33.66 -27.95
CA GLY A 154 -11.72 -34.94 -28.06
C GLY A 154 -13.02 -34.84 -28.86
N GLU A 155 -13.85 -33.84 -28.56
CA GLU A 155 -15.14 -33.62 -29.25
C GLU A 155 -14.94 -33.11 -30.69
N VAL A 156 -14.00 -32.20 -30.91
CA VAL A 156 -13.64 -31.70 -32.23
C VAL A 156 -13.17 -32.83 -33.14
N ARG A 157 -12.32 -33.74 -32.64
CA ARG A 157 -11.84 -34.92 -33.39
C ARG A 157 -12.97 -35.89 -33.76
N LYS A 158 -13.97 -36.06 -32.90
CA LYS A 158 -15.17 -36.85 -33.25
C LYS A 158 -16.01 -36.14 -34.30
N ALA A 159 -16.18 -34.83 -34.17
CA ALA A 159 -16.99 -34.03 -35.06
C ALA A 159 -16.41 -33.93 -36.47
N SER A 160 -15.07 -33.90 -36.61
CA SER A 160 -14.40 -33.86 -37.91
C SER A 160 -14.52 -35.15 -38.72
N LEU A 161 -15.00 -36.23 -38.11
CA LEU A 161 -15.20 -37.53 -38.76
C LEU A 161 -16.66 -37.77 -39.17
N LEU A 162 -17.55 -36.81 -38.91
CA LEU A 162 -18.94 -36.85 -39.35
C LEU A 162 -19.04 -36.27 -40.78
N PRO A 163 -19.70 -36.96 -41.72
CA PRO A 163 -20.09 -36.38 -43.00
C PRO A 163 -21.01 -35.16 -42.80
N ASP A 164 -20.95 -34.18 -43.71
CA ASP A 164 -21.71 -32.93 -43.58
C ASP A 164 -23.25 -33.13 -43.53
N ASP A 165 -23.77 -34.27 -44.02
CA ASP A 165 -25.21 -34.64 -44.08
C ASP A 165 -25.64 -35.74 -43.08
N ALA A 166 -24.87 -35.97 -42.02
CA ALA A 166 -24.99 -37.21 -41.27
C ALA A 166 -26.04 -37.18 -40.14
N GLY A 167 -27.18 -37.86 -40.34
CA GLY A 167 -28.20 -38.11 -39.32
C GLY A 167 -27.73 -39.06 -38.19
N VAL A 168 -28.54 -39.18 -37.12
CA VAL A 168 -28.23 -39.78 -35.80
C VAL A 168 -27.45 -41.12 -35.79
N ALA A 169 -27.52 -41.92 -36.88
CA ALA A 169 -26.79 -43.17 -37.05
C ALA A 169 -25.27 -43.02 -37.31
N SER A 170 -24.80 -41.84 -37.71
CA SER A 170 -23.40 -41.55 -38.07
C SER A 170 -22.47 -41.26 -36.87
N HIS A 171 -23.04 -41.00 -35.69
CA HIS A 171 -22.27 -40.68 -34.49
C HIS A 171 -21.52 -41.89 -33.90
N ALA A 172 -21.94 -43.12 -34.20
CA ALA A 172 -21.28 -44.33 -33.69
C ALA A 172 -19.97 -44.63 -34.46
N SER A 173 -19.94 -44.41 -35.78
CA SER A 173 -18.76 -44.63 -36.62
C SER A 173 -17.65 -43.61 -36.37
N SER A 174 -18.02 -42.35 -36.11
CA SER A 174 -17.05 -41.29 -35.80
C SER A 174 -16.32 -41.54 -34.47
N TRP A 175 -17.00 -42.11 -33.47
CA TRP A 175 -16.37 -42.50 -32.21
C TRP A 175 -15.29 -43.58 -32.41
N ALA A 176 -15.59 -44.63 -33.17
CA ALA A 176 -14.63 -45.71 -33.43
C ALA A 176 -13.43 -45.22 -34.26
N LEU A 177 -13.67 -44.44 -35.33
CA LEU A 177 -12.61 -43.91 -36.19
C LEU A 177 -11.71 -42.89 -35.46
N SER A 178 -12.27 -42.08 -34.55
CA SER A 178 -11.50 -41.11 -33.75
C SER A 178 -10.45 -41.76 -32.86
N LYS A 179 -10.65 -43.03 -32.49
CA LYS A 179 -9.78 -43.79 -31.59
C LYS A 179 -8.67 -44.54 -32.33
N VAL A 180 -8.82 -44.75 -33.64
CA VAL A 180 -7.88 -45.48 -34.50
C VAL A 180 -6.96 -44.55 -35.29
N MET A 181 -7.35 -43.27 -35.50
CA MET A 181 -6.49 -42.28 -36.14
C MET A 181 -5.23 -42.01 -35.30
N PHE A 182 -4.06 -42.15 -35.92
CA PHE A 182 -2.77 -41.86 -35.28
C PHE A 182 -2.66 -40.39 -34.91
N LYS A 183 -2.39 -40.12 -33.63
CA LYS A 183 -2.07 -38.77 -33.15
C LYS A 183 -0.79 -38.30 -33.82
N LYS A 184 -0.87 -37.22 -34.60
CA LYS A 184 0.33 -36.53 -35.11
C LYS A 184 0.99 -35.82 -33.92
N GLN A 185 2.32 -35.88 -33.81
CA GLN A 185 3.09 -35.22 -32.75
C GLN A 185 3.83 -34.00 -33.30
N GLY A 186 3.99 -32.95 -32.46
CA GLY A 186 4.74 -31.73 -32.78
C GLY A 186 4.00 -30.77 -33.71
N LEU A 187 4.73 -29.85 -34.36
CA LEU A 187 4.19 -28.91 -35.34
C LEU A 187 3.79 -29.63 -36.63
N ALA A 188 2.68 -30.36 -36.55
CA ALA A 188 2.12 -31.09 -37.68
C ALA A 188 1.83 -30.12 -38.83
N THR A 189 2.29 -30.48 -40.03
CA THR A 189 2.11 -29.70 -41.25
C THR A 189 0.75 -29.98 -41.88
N GLY A 190 0.02 -28.92 -42.24
CA GLY A 190 -1.29 -28.99 -42.90
C GLY A 190 -2.41 -28.30 -42.13
N ASP A 191 -3.53 -28.08 -42.83
CA ASP A 191 -4.75 -27.43 -42.31
C ASP A 191 -5.83 -28.43 -41.89
N ASP A 192 -5.48 -29.71 -41.77
CA ASP A 192 -6.38 -30.73 -41.24
C ASP A 192 -6.61 -30.58 -39.73
N VAL A 193 -7.76 -31.05 -39.27
CA VAL A 193 -8.19 -30.89 -37.87
C VAL A 193 -7.17 -31.46 -36.88
N GLU A 194 -6.56 -32.62 -37.17
CA GLU A 194 -5.56 -33.20 -36.28
C GLU A 194 -4.30 -32.32 -36.21
N SER A 195 -3.84 -31.79 -37.34
CA SER A 195 -2.70 -30.87 -37.36
C SER A 195 -2.95 -29.59 -36.56
N ILE A 196 -4.15 -29.01 -36.68
CA ILE A 196 -4.56 -27.83 -35.90
C ILE A 196 -4.60 -28.15 -34.40
N LEU A 197 -5.20 -29.28 -34.01
CA LEU A 197 -5.27 -29.69 -32.60
C LEU A 197 -3.88 -29.94 -32.01
N THR A 198 -2.97 -30.58 -32.75
CA THR A 198 -1.61 -30.82 -32.25
C THR A 198 -0.83 -29.51 -32.10
N ARG A 199 -0.86 -28.59 -33.08
CA ARG A 199 -0.20 -27.28 -32.96
C ARG A 199 -0.77 -26.47 -31.79
N THR A 200 -2.09 -26.48 -31.64
CA THR A 200 -2.76 -25.84 -30.50
C THR A 200 -2.24 -26.41 -29.18
N GLN A 201 -2.15 -27.74 -29.05
CA GLN A 201 -1.62 -28.37 -27.85
C GLN A 201 -0.17 -27.93 -27.57
N THR A 202 0.69 -27.91 -28.58
CA THR A 202 2.07 -27.45 -28.45
C THR A 202 2.14 -25.99 -27.96
N TYR A 203 1.37 -25.08 -28.56
CA TYR A 203 1.34 -23.69 -28.12
C TYR A 203 0.80 -23.53 -26.69
N LEU A 204 -0.19 -24.32 -26.28
CA LEU A 204 -0.68 -24.33 -24.90
C LEU A 204 0.37 -24.84 -23.91
N GLU A 205 1.15 -25.86 -24.27
CA GLU A 205 2.26 -26.38 -23.46
C GLU A 205 3.42 -25.37 -23.37
N GLU A 206 3.64 -24.57 -24.40
CA GLU A 206 4.61 -23.46 -24.44
C GLU A 206 4.10 -22.19 -23.74
N GLY A 207 2.81 -22.12 -23.42
CA GLY A 207 2.17 -20.96 -22.79
C GLY A 207 1.74 -19.85 -23.76
N ASP A 208 1.83 -20.07 -25.07
CA ASP A 208 1.38 -19.14 -26.10
C ASP A 208 -0.13 -19.32 -26.40
N LEU A 209 -0.95 -18.70 -25.55
CA LEU A 209 -2.41 -18.74 -25.67
C LEU A 209 -2.92 -18.08 -26.97
N ASP A 210 -2.23 -17.05 -27.45
CA ASP A 210 -2.59 -16.30 -28.66
C ASP A 210 -2.40 -17.15 -29.91
N ALA A 211 -1.23 -17.81 -30.04
CA ALA A 211 -0.97 -18.73 -31.14
C ALA A 211 -1.94 -19.92 -31.10
N ALA A 212 -2.18 -20.50 -29.91
CA ALA A 212 -3.17 -21.56 -29.72
C ALA A 212 -4.58 -21.13 -30.18
N ALA A 213 -5.02 -19.91 -29.84
CA ALA A 213 -6.31 -19.39 -30.26
C ALA A 213 -6.40 -19.16 -31.78
N ARG A 214 -5.30 -18.74 -32.43
CA ARG A 214 -5.26 -18.54 -33.89
C ARG A 214 -5.39 -19.86 -34.63
N GLU A 215 -4.69 -20.91 -34.18
CA GLU A 215 -4.80 -22.26 -34.74
C GLU A 215 -6.24 -22.77 -34.65
N MET A 216 -6.82 -22.73 -33.46
CA MET A 216 -8.20 -23.19 -33.23
C MET A 216 -9.26 -22.37 -34.01
N ASN A 217 -8.97 -21.11 -34.34
CA ASN A 217 -9.83 -20.28 -35.16
C ASN A 217 -9.83 -20.69 -36.65
N GLY A 218 -8.82 -21.46 -37.09
CA GLY A 218 -8.73 -22.04 -38.43
C GLY A 218 -9.71 -23.20 -38.68
N LEU A 219 -10.25 -23.81 -37.62
CA LEU A 219 -11.28 -24.85 -37.72
C LEU A 219 -12.53 -24.34 -38.47
N GLN A 220 -13.19 -25.25 -39.18
CA GLN A 220 -14.41 -24.99 -39.95
C GLN A 220 -15.55 -25.94 -39.52
N GLY A 221 -16.78 -25.64 -39.97
CA GLY A 221 -17.96 -26.49 -39.74
C GLY A 221 -18.25 -26.75 -38.26
N TRP A 222 -18.60 -28.00 -37.93
CA TRP A 222 -18.92 -28.42 -36.56
C TRP A 222 -17.74 -28.27 -35.60
N ALA A 223 -16.51 -28.53 -36.06
CA ALA A 223 -15.30 -28.34 -35.26
C ALA A 223 -15.15 -26.89 -34.76
N LYS A 224 -15.44 -25.91 -35.62
CA LYS A 224 -15.44 -24.47 -35.26
C LYS A 224 -16.54 -24.12 -34.25
N THR A 225 -17.70 -24.74 -34.41
CA THR A 225 -18.85 -24.47 -33.53
C THR A 225 -18.57 -24.99 -32.12
N LEU A 226 -17.99 -26.19 -32.01
CA LEU A 226 -17.62 -26.81 -30.74
C LEU A 226 -16.44 -26.10 -30.05
N SER A 227 -15.53 -25.47 -30.80
CA SER A 227 -14.40 -24.73 -30.23
C SER A 227 -14.72 -23.31 -29.77
N LYS A 228 -15.89 -22.77 -30.15
CA LYS A 228 -16.25 -21.35 -29.96
C LYS A 228 -16.20 -20.90 -28.51
N ASP A 229 -16.72 -21.71 -27.59
CA ASP A 229 -16.76 -21.35 -26.17
C ASP A 229 -15.36 -21.32 -25.56
N TRP A 230 -14.52 -22.31 -25.90
CA TRP A 230 -13.13 -22.35 -25.46
C TRP A 230 -12.32 -21.18 -26.03
N LEU A 231 -12.48 -20.85 -27.32
CA LEU A 231 -11.89 -19.66 -27.93
C LEU A 231 -12.33 -18.36 -27.24
N GLY A 232 -13.59 -18.29 -26.81
CA GLY A 232 -14.11 -17.16 -26.05
C GLY A 232 -13.54 -17.05 -24.63
N GLU A 233 -13.08 -18.14 -24.04
CA GLU A 233 -12.38 -18.13 -22.75
C GLU A 233 -10.91 -17.76 -22.90
N VAL A 234 -10.21 -18.33 -23.88
CA VAL A 234 -8.79 -18.02 -24.14
C VAL A 234 -8.58 -16.52 -24.42
N ARG A 235 -9.47 -15.89 -25.19
CA ARG A 235 -9.37 -14.46 -25.55
C ARG A 235 -9.60 -13.48 -24.39
N LYS A 236 -10.01 -13.96 -23.21
CA LYS A 236 -10.25 -13.12 -22.03
C LYS A 236 -9.05 -13.07 -21.07
N VAL A 237 -8.09 -13.97 -21.28
CA VAL A 237 -6.85 -14.10 -20.50
C VAL A 237 -5.74 -13.42 -21.29
#